data_AF-A0A833T1T8-F1
#
_entry.id   AF-A0A833T1T8-F1
#
_cell.length_a   1.000
_cell.length_b   1.000
_cell.length_c   1.000
_cell.angle_alpha   90.00
_cell.angle_beta   90.00
_cell.angle_gamma   90.00
#
_symmetry.space_group_name_H-M   'P 1'
#
loop_
_entity.id
_entity.type
_entity.pdbx_description
1 polymer ?
#
loop_
_entity_poly.entity_id
_entity_poly.type
_entity_poly.pdbx_seq_one_letter_code
_entity_poly.pdbx_strand_id
1 'polypeptide(L)'
;MRYRLLPYIYTVGYHAHVEGLPIARPLFMEFPTDTATYDINYQFMLGNALLVTPVVNQGATSVTGYYPAGVWYNIFDYSKISSTGRSVTTSVTLYDMPVHIRGGSILAMHQAALTSTAARLTPFDILVALPGSGSATGDLYLDDGETINNPSATIVKFTASADTFTSIVEKNDYTEAQSTVVTKSE
;
A
#
# COMPACT_ATOMS: atom_id res chain seq x y z
N MET A 1 -5.58 1.83 -11.69
CA MET A 1 -4.95 1.45 -10.40
C MET A 1 -5.43 2.25 -9.19
N ARG A 2 -5.45 3.59 -9.19
CA ARG A 2 -5.85 4.39 -8.00
C ARG A 2 -7.15 3.92 -7.32
N TYR A 3 -8.20 3.63 -8.11
CA TYR A 3 -9.49 3.16 -7.57
C TYR A 3 -9.40 1.81 -6.86
N ARG A 4 -8.53 0.91 -7.32
CA ARG A 4 -8.26 -0.37 -6.63
C ARG A 4 -7.58 -0.15 -5.29
N LEU A 5 -6.73 0.88 -5.18
CA LEU A 5 -6.01 1.22 -3.95
C LEU A 5 -6.84 2.06 -2.96
N LEU A 6 -8.11 2.36 -3.24
CA LEU A 6 -8.92 3.18 -2.33
C LEU A 6 -9.00 2.63 -0.91
N PRO A 7 -9.15 1.32 -0.64
CA PRO A 7 -9.18 0.82 0.74
C PRO A 7 -7.88 1.09 1.49
N TYR A 8 -6.73 0.85 0.84
CA TYR A 8 -5.43 1.20 1.41
C TYR A 8 -5.29 2.70 1.67
N ILE A 9 -5.59 3.55 0.68
CA ILE A 9 -5.48 5.01 0.81
C ILE A 9 -6.41 5.52 1.93
N TYR A 10 -7.61 4.96 2.02
CA TYR A 10 -8.58 5.32 3.06
C TYR A 10 -8.10 4.91 4.46
N THR A 11 -7.51 3.72 4.58
CA THR A 11 -6.90 3.25 5.83
C THR A 11 -5.70 4.11 6.24
N VAL A 12 -4.84 4.51 5.29
CA VAL A 12 -3.75 5.47 5.56
C VAL A 12 -4.31 6.84 5.97
N GLY A 13 -5.43 7.27 5.41
CA GLY A 13 -6.15 8.48 5.84
C GLY A 13 -6.68 8.37 7.27
N TYR A 14 -7.18 7.20 7.65
CA TYR A 14 -7.54 6.91 9.04
C TYR A 14 -6.31 6.99 9.97
N HIS A 15 -5.18 6.37 9.62
CA HIS A 15 -3.94 6.52 10.39
C HIS A 15 -3.52 7.98 10.51
N ALA A 16 -3.63 8.77 9.44
CA ALA A 16 -3.33 10.19 9.47
C ALA A 16 -4.22 10.96 10.46
N HIS A 17 -5.51 10.61 10.52
CA HIS A 17 -6.46 11.20 11.45
C HIS A 17 -6.18 10.83 12.91
N VAL A 18 -5.88 9.56 13.21
CA VAL A 18 -5.72 9.07 14.59
C VAL A 18 -4.31 9.24 15.16
N GLU A 19 -3.28 9.12 14.33
CA GLU A 19 -1.86 9.12 14.74
C GLU A 19 -1.12 10.41 14.33
N GLY A 20 -1.70 11.23 13.45
CA GLY A 20 -1.06 12.44 12.94
C GLY A 20 0.01 12.19 11.88
N LEU A 21 0.06 10.99 11.29
CA LEU A 21 1.01 10.65 10.23
C LEU A 21 0.61 11.28 8.88
N PRO A 22 1.56 11.78 8.06
CA PRO A 22 1.25 12.18 6.69
C PRO A 22 0.78 10.99 5.83
N ILE A 23 -0.12 11.25 4.87
CA ILE A 23 -0.52 10.24 3.88
C ILE A 23 0.61 10.01 2.87
N ALA A 24 1.15 11.08 2.29
CA ALA A 24 2.38 11.05 1.50
C ALA A 24 3.55 11.40 2.42
N ARG A 25 4.46 10.45 2.62
CA ARG A 25 5.58 10.52 3.57
C ARG A 25 6.90 10.62 2.81
N PRO A 26 7.83 11.50 3.23
CA PRO A 26 9.19 11.47 2.69
C PRO A 26 9.89 10.17 3.11
N LEU A 27 10.85 9.70 2.33
CA LEU A 27 11.51 8.40 2.58
C LEU A 27 12.17 8.35 3.96
N PHE A 28 12.84 9.42 4.39
CA PHE A 28 13.51 9.45 5.70
C PHE A 28 12.58 9.23 6.90
N MET A 29 11.28 9.47 6.75
CA MET A 29 10.31 9.20 7.81
C MET A 29 10.10 7.70 8.04
N GLU A 30 10.12 6.91 6.96
CA GLU A 30 10.00 5.45 7.01
C GLU A 30 11.35 4.75 7.19
N PHE A 31 12.44 5.43 6.86
CA PHE A 31 13.82 4.91 6.86
C PHE A 31 14.80 5.88 7.56
N PRO A 32 14.58 6.24 8.84
CA PRO A 32 15.36 7.29 9.51
C PRO A 32 16.84 6.93 9.73
N THR A 33 17.18 5.64 9.72
CA THR A 33 18.57 5.19 9.86
C THR A 33 19.35 5.21 8.54
N ASP A 34 18.67 5.42 7.42
CA ASP A 34 19.26 5.47 6.08
C ASP A 34 19.47 6.93 5.66
N THR A 35 20.66 7.45 5.92
CA THR A 35 20.99 8.86 5.65
C THR A 35 20.90 9.22 4.17
N ALA A 36 20.97 8.25 3.26
CA ALA A 36 20.82 8.52 1.82
C ALA A 36 19.41 9.02 1.48
N THR A 37 18.41 8.77 2.34
CA THR A 37 17.03 9.18 2.13
C THR A 37 16.75 10.64 2.46
N TYR A 38 17.67 11.34 3.13
CA TYR A 38 17.45 12.68 3.67
C TYR A 38 17.36 13.74 2.58
N ASP A 39 18.16 13.60 1.52
CA ASP A 39 18.20 14.52 0.38
C ASP A 39 17.23 14.13 -0.76
N ILE A 40 16.45 13.06 -0.58
CA ILE A 40 15.54 12.57 -1.61
C ILE A 40 14.22 13.33 -1.55
N ASN A 41 13.98 14.15 -2.57
CA ASN A 41 12.78 14.96 -2.74
C ASN A 41 11.98 14.64 -4.01
N TYR A 42 12.41 13.64 -4.78
CA TYR A 42 11.80 13.22 -6.05
C TYR A 42 11.07 11.86 -5.95
N GLN A 43 11.05 11.24 -4.78
CA GLN A 43 10.30 10.03 -4.45
C GLN A 43 9.55 10.24 -3.13
N PHE A 44 8.47 9.49 -2.94
CA PHE A 44 7.74 9.49 -1.67
C PHE A 44 7.11 8.13 -1.39
N MET A 45 6.82 7.89 -0.12
CA MET A 45 6.01 6.76 0.33
C MET A 45 4.55 7.20 0.44
N LEU A 46 3.62 6.43 -0.11
CA LEU A 46 2.20 6.56 0.17
C LEU A 46 1.87 5.59 1.31
N GLY A 47 1.61 6.12 2.50
CA GLY A 47 1.63 5.34 3.75
C GLY A 47 2.99 4.70 4.00
N ASN A 48 3.01 3.52 4.61
CA ASN A 48 4.24 2.78 4.91
C ASN A 48 4.62 1.75 3.81
N ALA A 49 3.71 1.45 2.89
CA ALA A 49 3.82 0.28 2.02
C ALA A 49 4.14 0.58 0.55
N LEU A 50 3.84 1.77 0.02
CA LEU A 50 3.98 2.05 -1.42
C LEU A 50 5.03 3.12 -1.69
N LEU A 51 6.12 2.77 -2.36
CA LEU A 51 7.12 3.70 -2.89
C LEU A 51 6.70 4.16 -4.29
N VAL A 52 6.53 5.46 -4.46
CA VAL A 52 6.19 6.10 -5.74
C VAL A 52 7.42 6.83 -6.28
N THR A 53 7.79 6.53 -7.52
CA THR A 53 8.92 7.15 -8.23
C THR A 53 8.44 7.84 -9.51
N PRO A 54 7.98 9.11 -9.42
CA PRO A 54 7.44 9.85 -10.57
C PRO A 54 8.49 10.14 -11.64
N VAL A 55 8.05 10.16 -12.90
CA VAL A 55 8.85 10.65 -14.04
C VAL A 55 8.60 12.16 -14.16
N VAL A 56 9.60 12.98 -13.79
CA VAL A 56 9.45 14.44 -13.71
C VAL A 56 10.14 15.22 -14.83
N ASN A 57 10.90 14.53 -15.68
CA ASN A 57 11.65 15.15 -16.77
C ASN A 57 10.96 14.90 -18.12
N GLN A 58 10.78 15.97 -18.90
CA GLN A 58 10.17 15.88 -20.22
C GLN A 58 10.99 14.99 -21.16
N GLY A 59 10.31 14.07 -21.86
CA GLY A 59 10.94 13.18 -22.85
C GLY A 59 11.79 12.06 -22.24
N ALA A 60 11.77 11.88 -20.92
CA ALA A 60 12.50 10.80 -20.27
C ALA A 60 11.97 9.41 -20.68
N THR A 61 12.88 8.51 -21.01
CA THR A 61 12.61 7.09 -21.32
C THR A 61 13.04 6.16 -20.19
N SER A 62 13.56 6.73 -19.10
CA SER A 62 13.92 6.04 -17.88
C SER A 62 13.78 6.97 -16.68
N VAL A 63 13.60 6.40 -15.50
CA VAL A 63 13.65 7.12 -14.23
C VAL A 63 14.54 6.37 -13.26
N THR A 64 15.30 7.11 -12.46
CA THR A 64 16.14 6.53 -11.40
C THR A 64 15.49 6.81 -10.06
N GLY A 65 15.21 5.75 -9.31
CA GLY A 65 14.72 5.82 -7.94
C GLY A 65 15.69 5.16 -6.98
N TYR A 66 15.85 5.74 -5.79
CA TYR A 66 16.48 5.08 -4.66
C TYR A 66 15.51 4.07 -4.03
N TYR A 67 16.02 2.88 -3.74
CA TYR A 67 15.30 1.82 -3.05
C TYR A 67 16.05 1.51 -1.76
N PRO A 68 15.49 1.84 -0.59
CA PRO A 68 16.05 1.45 0.70
C PRO A 68 16.24 -0.07 0.82
N ALA A 69 17.06 -0.50 1.77
CA ALA A 69 17.33 -1.92 1.99
C ALA A 69 16.03 -2.71 2.22
N GLY A 70 15.85 -3.80 1.48
CA GLY A 70 14.65 -4.62 1.53
C GLY A 70 14.25 -5.18 0.17
N VAL A 71 13.04 -5.74 0.13
CA VAL A 71 12.44 -6.26 -1.10
C VAL A 71 11.33 -5.31 -1.55
N TRP A 72 11.29 -5.02 -2.84
CA TRP A 72 10.32 -4.11 -3.45
C TRP A 72 9.66 -4.79 -4.64
N TYR A 73 8.34 -4.78 -4.70
CA TYR A 73 7.58 -5.43 -5.76
C TYR A 73 6.87 -4.39 -6.60
N ASN A 74 7.08 -4.38 -7.92
CA ASN A 74 6.31 -3.52 -8.81
C ASN A 74 4.81 -3.91 -8.70
N ILE A 75 3.94 -2.95 -8.44
CA ILE A 75 2.51 -3.23 -8.20
C ILE A 75 1.75 -3.69 -9.46
N PHE A 76 2.30 -3.47 -10.65
CA PHE A 76 1.64 -3.76 -11.92
C PHE A 76 1.99 -5.15 -12.46
N ASP A 77 3.27 -5.54 -12.40
CA ASP A 77 3.77 -6.82 -12.95
C ASP A 77 4.35 -7.77 -11.89
N TYR A 78 4.39 -7.34 -10.63
CA TYR A 78 4.94 -8.08 -9.48
C TYR A 78 6.42 -8.44 -9.60
N SER A 79 7.16 -7.81 -10.51
CA SER A 79 8.61 -7.94 -10.60
C SER A 79 9.29 -7.48 -9.31
N LYS A 80 10.34 -8.20 -8.91
CA LYS A 80 11.00 -8.04 -7.61
C LYS A 80 12.34 -7.32 -7.75
N ILE A 81 12.55 -6.32 -6.91
CA ILE A 81 13.83 -5.67 -6.68
C ILE A 81 14.29 -6.02 -5.25
N SER A 82 15.36 -6.79 -5.15
CA SER A 82 16.10 -6.93 -3.89
C SER A 82 17.14 -5.81 -3.80
N SER A 83 16.98 -4.92 -2.83
CA SER A 83 17.85 -3.75 -2.65
C SER A 83 18.61 -3.82 -1.34
N THR A 84 19.86 -3.35 -1.37
CA THR A 84 20.70 -3.11 -0.19
C THR A 84 20.80 -1.63 0.17
N GLY A 85 19.86 -0.79 -0.33
CA GLY A 85 19.95 0.67 -0.21
C GLY A 85 20.69 1.28 -1.40
N ARG A 86 20.07 1.25 -2.59
CA ARG A 86 20.71 1.71 -3.83
C ARG A 86 19.73 2.35 -4.81
N SER A 87 20.27 3.15 -5.71
CA SER A 87 19.53 3.64 -6.87
C SER A 87 19.39 2.56 -7.95
N VAL A 88 18.20 2.49 -8.55
CA VAL A 88 17.86 1.61 -9.66
C VAL A 88 17.23 2.45 -10.76
N THR A 89 17.73 2.30 -11.99
CA THR A 89 17.16 2.92 -13.18
C THR A 89 16.20 1.95 -13.85
N THR A 90 14.97 2.41 -14.08
CA THR A 90 13.90 1.64 -14.70
C THR A 90 13.50 2.33 -16.00
N SER A 91 13.42 1.56 -17.09
CA SER A 91 12.85 2.06 -18.36
C SER A 91 11.37 2.36 -18.20
N VAL A 92 10.92 3.47 -18.76
CA VAL A 92 9.53 3.92 -18.69
C VAL A 92 9.08 4.43 -20.04
N THR A 93 7.81 4.19 -20.35
CA THR A 93 7.07 4.82 -21.45
C THR A 93 6.25 6.00 -20.90
N LEU A 94 5.55 6.71 -21.80
CA LEU A 94 4.62 7.78 -21.42
C LEU A 94 3.48 7.30 -20.49
N TYR A 95 3.17 6.00 -20.48
CA TYR A 95 2.07 5.43 -19.72
C TYR A 95 2.51 4.81 -18.39
N ASP A 96 3.82 4.78 -18.11
CA ASP A 96 4.36 4.14 -16.93
C ASP A 96 4.54 5.13 -15.79
N MET A 97 4.18 4.67 -14.59
CA MET A 97 4.51 5.34 -13.34
C MET A 97 5.01 4.27 -12.37
N PRO A 98 6.33 4.17 -12.14
CA PRO A 98 6.88 3.16 -11.24
C PRO A 98 6.36 3.32 -9.81
N VAL A 99 5.68 2.27 -9.33
CA VAL A 99 5.17 2.16 -7.97
C VAL A 99 5.51 0.78 -7.45
N HIS A 100 6.14 0.73 -6.27
CA HIS A 100 6.60 -0.52 -5.68
C HIS A 100 6.05 -0.72 -4.27
N ILE A 101 5.59 -1.93 -3.98
CA ILE A 101 5.16 -2.37 -2.67
C ILE A 101 6.39 -2.81 -1.87
N ARG A 102 6.54 -2.26 -0.67
CA ARG A 102 7.55 -2.67 0.31
C ARG A 102 7.22 -4.08 0.81
N GLY A 103 8.17 -5.00 0.67
CA GLY A 103 8.09 -6.33 1.29
C GLY A 103 7.92 -6.21 2.80
N GLY A 104 7.07 -7.05 3.37
CA GLY A 104 6.57 -6.90 4.75
C GLY A 104 5.20 -6.22 4.84
N SER A 105 4.58 -5.84 3.72
CA SER A 105 3.30 -5.12 3.71
C SER A 105 2.17 -5.97 3.14
N ILE A 106 0.95 -5.75 3.65
CA ILE A 106 -0.29 -6.30 3.10
C ILE A 106 -1.21 -5.14 2.73
N LEU A 107 -1.73 -5.13 1.51
CA LEU A 107 -2.65 -4.12 1.01
C LEU A 107 -4.05 -4.71 0.85
N ALA A 108 -5.05 -4.05 1.40
CA ALA A 108 -6.43 -4.26 1.00
C ALA A 108 -6.76 -3.39 -0.22
N MET A 109 -7.38 -4.00 -1.23
CA MET A 109 -7.69 -3.38 -2.51
C MET A 109 -9.10 -3.72 -2.96
N HIS A 110 -9.72 -2.85 -3.73
CA HIS A 110 -10.94 -3.18 -4.47
C HIS A 110 -10.61 -3.77 -5.84
N GLN A 111 -11.60 -4.39 -6.46
CA GLN A 111 -11.55 -4.66 -7.90
C GLN A 111 -11.80 -3.36 -8.70
N ALA A 112 -11.53 -3.40 -10.00
CA ALA A 112 -11.63 -2.20 -10.83
C ALA A 112 -13.10 -1.77 -11.01
N ALA A 113 -13.38 -0.50 -10.77
CA ALA A 113 -14.67 0.13 -11.04
C ALA A 113 -14.47 1.58 -11.49
N LEU A 114 -15.51 2.17 -12.09
CA LEU A 114 -15.46 3.54 -12.66
C LEU A 114 -15.74 4.64 -11.64
N THR A 115 -16.36 4.32 -10.50
CA THR A 115 -16.69 5.26 -9.42
C THR A 115 -16.34 4.67 -8.05
N SER A 116 -16.18 5.51 -7.03
CA SER A 116 -15.91 5.06 -5.66
C SER A 116 -17.10 4.28 -5.10
N THR A 117 -18.32 4.73 -5.38
CA THR A 117 -19.57 4.03 -5.02
C THR A 117 -19.60 2.62 -5.60
N ALA A 118 -19.27 2.45 -6.88
CA ALA A 118 -19.21 1.13 -7.50
C ALA A 118 -18.04 0.29 -6.97
N ALA A 119 -16.87 0.89 -6.74
CA ALA A 119 -15.69 0.19 -6.20
C ALA A 119 -15.97 -0.40 -4.80
N ARG A 120 -16.66 0.35 -3.93
CA ARG A 120 -17.03 -0.09 -2.58
C ARG A 120 -17.89 -1.35 -2.54
N LEU A 121 -18.61 -1.65 -3.62
CA LEU A 121 -19.45 -2.85 -3.75
C LEU A 121 -18.68 -4.05 -4.32
N THR A 122 -17.43 -3.86 -4.75
CA THR A 122 -16.61 -4.96 -5.24
C THR A 122 -15.95 -5.73 -4.09
N PRO A 123 -15.67 -7.03 -4.26
CA PRO A 123 -14.87 -7.80 -3.30
C PRO A 123 -13.51 -7.16 -3.05
N PHE A 124 -12.95 -7.41 -1.86
CA PHE A 124 -11.58 -7.04 -1.56
C PHE A 124 -10.60 -8.05 -2.17
N ASP A 125 -9.58 -7.55 -2.86
CA ASP A 125 -8.32 -8.25 -3.12
C ASP A 125 -7.37 -7.96 -1.94
N ILE A 126 -6.77 -9.00 -1.34
CA ILE A 126 -5.72 -8.84 -0.32
C ILE A 126 -4.37 -9.17 -0.96
N LEU A 127 -3.55 -8.15 -1.17
CA LEU A 127 -2.23 -8.28 -1.81
C LEU A 127 -1.14 -8.37 -0.75
N VAL A 128 -0.54 -9.56 -0.61
CA VAL A 128 0.52 -9.83 0.36
C VAL A 128 1.89 -9.72 -0.31
N ALA A 129 2.68 -8.72 0.09
CA ALA A 129 4.08 -8.59 -0.34
C ALA A 129 4.99 -9.16 0.76
N LEU A 130 5.30 -10.45 0.69
CA LEU A 130 6.22 -11.08 1.64
C LEU A 130 7.65 -10.51 1.51
N PRO A 131 8.38 -10.30 2.60
CA PRO A 131 9.81 -10.04 2.53
C PRO A 131 10.56 -11.32 2.12
N GLY A 132 11.85 -11.21 1.77
CA GLY A 132 12.68 -12.39 1.46
C GLY A 132 12.75 -13.43 2.60
N SER A 133 12.56 -12.97 3.84
CA SER A 133 12.38 -13.77 5.05
C SER A 133 11.55 -12.98 6.06
N GLY A 134 10.67 -13.64 6.82
CA GLY A 134 9.84 -13.02 7.84
C GLY A 134 8.36 -12.97 7.48
N SER A 135 7.66 -11.99 8.03
CA SER A 135 6.21 -11.82 7.88
C SER A 135 5.85 -10.52 7.19
N ALA A 136 4.63 -10.44 6.68
CA ALA A 136 3.99 -9.21 6.24
C ALA A 136 2.82 -8.84 7.14
N THR A 137 2.56 -7.56 7.30
CA THR A 137 1.45 -7.02 8.08
C THR A 137 0.72 -5.93 7.32
N GLY A 138 -0.56 -5.75 7.62
CA GLY A 138 -1.34 -4.62 7.13
C GLY A 138 -2.66 -4.54 7.87
N ASP A 139 -3.47 -3.57 7.51
CA ASP A 139 -4.77 -3.38 8.11
C ASP A 139 -5.77 -2.76 7.13
N LEU A 140 -7.04 -2.82 7.52
CA LEU A 140 -8.16 -2.28 6.79
C LEU A 140 -9.09 -1.56 7.77
N TYR A 141 -9.36 -0.30 7.48
CA TYR A 141 -10.40 0.50 8.14
C TYR A 141 -11.59 0.65 7.20
N LEU A 142 -12.80 0.35 7.70
CA LEU A 142 -14.07 0.47 6.98
C LEU A 142 -15.08 1.25 7.82
N ASP A 143 -15.78 2.16 7.17
CA ASP A 143 -16.97 2.84 7.67
C ASP A 143 -17.88 3.20 6.48
N ASP A 144 -18.92 4.00 6.74
CA ASP A 144 -19.85 4.48 5.71
C ASP A 144 -19.21 5.47 4.71
N GLY A 145 -18.05 6.04 5.03
CA GLY A 145 -17.27 6.93 4.17
C GLY A 145 -17.73 8.39 4.12
N GLU A 146 -18.82 8.75 4.82
CA GLU A 146 -19.50 10.05 4.64
C GLU A 146 -19.89 10.74 5.96
N THR A 147 -20.14 9.98 7.04
CA THR A 147 -20.63 10.55 8.29
C THR A 147 -19.51 11.23 9.08
N ILE A 148 -19.66 12.53 9.35
CA ILE A 148 -18.62 13.39 9.97
C ILE A 148 -18.27 13.01 11.42
N ASN A 149 -19.21 12.39 12.15
CA ASN A 149 -19.03 11.96 13.54
C ASN A 149 -19.44 10.50 13.69
N ASN A 150 -18.78 9.60 12.96
CA ASN A 150 -19.12 8.19 12.94
C ASN A 150 -18.30 7.40 13.99
N PRO A 151 -18.91 6.91 15.09
CA PRO A 151 -18.22 6.02 16.00
C PRO A 151 -18.08 4.60 15.43
N SER A 152 -18.88 4.23 14.42
CA SER A 152 -18.98 2.87 13.88
C SER A 152 -17.98 2.62 12.77
N ALA A 153 -17.09 1.66 12.98
CA ALA A 153 -16.10 1.19 12.02
C ALA A 153 -15.82 -0.31 12.17
N THR A 154 -15.41 -0.94 11.07
CA THR A 154 -14.76 -2.25 11.12
C THR A 154 -13.26 -2.07 10.92
N ILE A 155 -12.47 -2.59 11.86
CA ILE A 155 -11.00 -2.59 11.79
C ILE A 155 -10.53 -4.03 11.73
N VAL A 156 -9.76 -4.34 10.69
CA VAL A 156 -9.21 -5.69 10.46
C VAL A 156 -7.69 -5.60 10.40
N LYS A 157 -7.00 -6.49 11.13
CA LYS A 157 -5.55 -6.66 11.06
C LYS A 157 -5.21 -7.90 10.27
N PHE A 158 -4.23 -7.77 9.38
CA PHE A 158 -3.71 -8.84 8.57
C PHE A 158 -2.28 -9.17 9.00
N THR A 159 -2.00 -10.46 9.08
CA THR A 159 -0.63 -10.99 9.23
C THR A 159 -0.42 -12.12 8.26
N ALA A 160 0.74 -12.17 7.61
CA ALA A 160 1.09 -13.25 6.71
C ALA A 160 2.54 -13.71 6.92
N SER A 161 2.78 -15.00 6.75
CA SER A 161 4.09 -15.62 6.56
C SER A 161 4.05 -16.45 5.28
N ALA A 162 5.11 -17.21 4.97
CA ALA A 162 5.18 -18.01 3.74
C ALA A 162 3.98 -18.95 3.56
N ASP A 163 3.49 -19.55 4.64
CA ASP A 163 2.48 -20.62 4.58
C ASP A 163 1.14 -20.24 5.21
N THR A 164 1.08 -19.12 5.94
CA THR A 164 -0.09 -18.75 6.75
C THR A 164 -0.48 -17.30 6.50
N PHE A 165 -1.77 -17.07 6.23
CA PHE A 165 -2.40 -15.77 6.27
C PHE A 165 -3.45 -15.77 7.38
N THR A 166 -3.50 -14.70 8.16
CA THR A 166 -4.47 -14.51 9.24
C THR A 166 -5.08 -13.13 9.13
N SER A 167 -6.38 -13.08 9.36
CA SER A 167 -7.18 -11.86 9.42
C SER A 167 -7.91 -11.85 10.76
N ILE A 168 -7.72 -10.79 11.55
CA ILE A 168 -8.32 -10.62 12.87
C ILE A 168 -9.15 -9.35 12.85
N VAL A 169 -10.43 -9.47 13.20
CA VAL A 169 -11.33 -8.31 13.34
C VAL A 169 -11.15 -7.73 14.74
N GLU A 170 -10.52 -6.56 14.86
CA GLU A 170 -10.29 -5.87 16.14
C GLU A 170 -11.50 -5.05 16.58
N LYS A 171 -12.24 -4.49 15.63
CA LYS A 171 -13.44 -3.69 15.85
C LYS A 171 -14.48 -4.02 14.77
N ASN A 172 -15.76 -4.14 15.14
CA ASN A 172 -16.84 -4.47 14.20
C ASN A 172 -18.20 -3.90 14.64
N ASP A 173 -18.26 -2.59 14.84
CA ASP A 173 -19.52 -1.88 15.17
C ASP A 173 -20.13 -1.16 13.95
N TYR A 174 -19.57 -1.36 12.75
CA TYR A 174 -20.17 -1.00 11.47
C TYR A 174 -21.04 -2.14 10.92
N THR A 175 -22.35 -1.95 10.91
CA THR A 175 -23.34 -3.01 10.66
C THR A 175 -23.49 -3.42 9.20
N GLU A 176 -23.04 -2.60 8.26
CA GLU A 176 -23.10 -2.93 6.83
C GLU A 176 -21.89 -3.73 6.35
N ALA A 177 -20.86 -3.91 7.19
CA ALA A 177 -19.75 -4.79 6.86
C ALA A 177 -20.25 -6.24 6.78
N GLN A 178 -20.37 -6.75 5.56
CA GLN A 178 -20.66 -8.17 5.35
C GLN A 178 -19.39 -9.00 5.52
N SER A 179 -19.42 -9.95 6.46
CA SER A 179 -18.35 -10.93 6.63
C SER A 179 -18.63 -12.15 5.75
N THR A 180 -17.70 -12.46 4.85
CA THR A 180 -17.72 -13.72 4.10
C THR A 180 -16.43 -14.48 4.39
N VAL A 181 -16.56 -15.76 4.79
CA VAL A 181 -15.40 -16.64 4.99
C VAL A 181 -14.84 -16.99 3.62
N VAL A 182 -13.62 -16.54 3.32
CA VAL A 182 -12.90 -16.94 2.11
C VAL A 182 -11.96 -18.08 2.48
N THR A 183 -12.29 -19.30 2.05
CA THR A 183 -11.35 -20.42 2.05
C THR A 183 -10.42 -20.27 0.85
N LYS A 184 -9.11 -20.43 1.06
CA LYS A 184 -8.10 -20.43 -0.01
C LYS A 184 -8.54 -21.38 -1.13
N SER A 185 -8.92 -20.83 -2.29
CA SER A 185 -9.06 -21.62 -3.51
C SER A 185 -7.65 -21.93 -4.02
N GLU A 186 -7.39 -23.21 -4.24
CA GLU A 186 -6.13 -23.75 -4.78
C GLU A 186 -5.72 -23.09 -6.11
#